data_AF-A0A9D9PTF5-F1
#
_entry.id   AF-A0A9D9PTF5-F1
#
_cell.length_a   1.000
_cell.length_b   1.000
_cell.length_c   1.000
_cell.angle_alpha   90.00
_cell.angle_beta   90.00
_cell.angle_gamma   90.00
#
_symmetry.space_group_name_H-M   'P 1'
#
loop_
_entity.id
_entity.type
_entity.pdbx_description
1 polymer ?
#
loop_
_entity_poly.entity_id
_entity_poly.type
_entity_poly.pdbx_seq_one_letter_code
_entity_poly.pdbx_strand_id
1 'polypeptide(L)'
;MFKHKCEMCGLEFETNNTRAKYCIYCRDKAQAARNRAYAEKKKSGSAVKIGSEQVCPICGKTYTVSSGSQKYCKDCTASKKRKKSAPNTEYLKGHYDYIRVNVPKGEREKIKAYAESQGMSVNKLLLTALEEYQKNHPKPNE
;
A
#
# COMPACT_ATOMS: atom_id res chain seq x y z
N MET A 1 -1.44 6.35 -16.17
CA MET A 1 -0.35 7.26 -15.75
C MET A 1 -1.01 8.55 -15.27
N PHE A 2 -0.63 9.09 -14.12
CA PHE A 2 -1.26 10.28 -13.53
C PHE A 2 -0.46 11.53 -13.87
N LYS A 3 -1.16 12.59 -14.28
CA LYS A 3 -0.59 13.92 -14.54
C LYS A 3 -0.56 14.73 -13.24
N HIS A 4 0.63 15.21 -12.88
CA HIS A 4 0.86 16.01 -11.68
C HIS A 4 1.60 17.30 -12.03
N LYS A 5 1.33 18.36 -11.28
CA LYS A 5 2.07 19.63 -11.36
C LYS A 5 3.08 19.70 -10.21
N CYS A 6 4.34 19.99 -10.53
CA CYS A 6 5.40 20.09 -9.53
C CYS A 6 5.17 21.30 -8.60
N GLU A 7 5.14 21.09 -7.28
CA GLU A 7 4.97 22.16 -6.28
C GLU A 7 6.17 23.14 -6.24
N MET A 8 7.34 22.77 -6.78
CA MET A 8 8.56 23.61 -6.76
C MET A 8 8.77 24.46 -8.01
N CYS A 9 8.50 23.90 -9.19
CA CYS A 9 8.79 24.56 -10.47
C CYS A 9 7.58 24.71 -11.38
N GLY A 10 6.40 24.19 -10.99
CA GLY A 10 5.17 24.28 -11.76
C GLY A 10 5.12 23.41 -13.02
N LEU A 11 6.18 22.65 -13.33
CA LEU A 11 6.23 21.76 -14.49
C LEU A 11 5.23 20.60 -14.35
N GLU A 12 4.50 20.31 -15.41
CA GLU A 12 3.60 19.17 -15.50
C GLU A 12 4.37 17.90 -15.88
N PHE A 13 4.17 16.83 -15.12
CA PHE A 13 4.87 15.56 -15.34
C PHE A 13 3.94 14.37 -15.11
N GLU A 14 4.29 13.25 -15.73
CA GLU A 14 3.51 12.02 -15.66
C GLU A 14 4.22 10.98 -14.79
N THR A 15 3.46 10.30 -13.93
CA THR A 15 3.99 9.23 -13.08
C THR A 15 2.92 8.22 -12.68
N ASN A 16 3.35 7.02 -12.31
CA ASN A 16 2.45 5.96 -11.82
C ASN A 16 2.00 6.19 -10.36
N ASN A 17 2.59 7.16 -9.66
CA ASN A 17 2.26 7.46 -8.26
C ASN A 17 1.23 8.59 -8.14
N THR A 18 0.02 8.28 -7.64
CA THR A 18 -1.09 9.22 -7.42
C THR A 18 -0.80 10.35 -6.44
N ARG A 19 0.28 10.28 -5.67
CA ARG A 19 0.66 11.27 -4.63
C ARG A 19 1.97 11.98 -4.93
N ALA A 20 2.42 11.98 -6.19
CA ALA A 20 3.66 12.66 -6.54
C ALA A 20 3.51 14.19 -6.46
N LYS A 21 4.45 14.83 -5.75
CA LYS A 21 4.47 16.29 -5.51
C LYS A 21 5.54 17.03 -6.32
N TYR A 22 6.63 16.36 -6.67
CA TYR A 22 7.80 16.96 -7.30
C TYR A 22 8.20 16.18 -8.56
N CYS A 23 8.57 16.90 -9.62
CA CYS A 23 9.15 16.30 -10.82
C CYS A 23 10.53 15.70 -10.52
N ILE A 24 11.07 14.95 -11.49
CA ILE A 24 12.37 14.25 -11.35
C ILE A 24 13.51 15.20 -10.97
N TYR A 25 13.53 16.42 -11.52
CA TYR A 25 14.59 17.41 -11.27
C TYR A 25 14.46 18.14 -9.93
N CYS A 26 13.23 18.27 -9.41
CA CYS A 26 12.96 18.98 -8.15
C CYS A 26 12.93 18.05 -6.94
N ARG A 27 12.83 16.74 -7.15
CA ARG A 27 12.80 15.74 -6.08
C ARG A 27 14.06 15.79 -5.22
N ASP A 28 15.23 15.86 -5.83
CA ASP A 28 16.51 15.87 -5.11
C ASP A 28 16.73 17.18 -4.35
N LYS A 29 16.31 18.30 -4.94
CA LYS A 29 16.31 19.61 -4.26
C LYS A 29 15.42 19.59 -3.01
N ALA A 30 14.22 19.02 -3.12
CA ALA A 30 13.31 18.87 -2.00
C ALA A 30 13.87 17.91 -0.93
N GLN A 31 14.55 16.83 -1.33
CA GLN A 31 15.20 15.91 -0.40
C GLN A 31 16.37 16.58 0.33
N ALA A 32 17.21 17.34 -0.37
CA ALA A 32 18.31 18.09 0.22
C ALA A 32 17.81 19.11 1.25
N ALA A 33 16.74 19.86 0.92
CA ALA A 33 16.11 20.80 1.86
C ALA A 33 15.59 20.10 3.13
N ARG A 34 14.92 18.95 2.99
CA ARG A 34 14.48 18.14 4.15
C ARG A 34 15.63 17.65 5.01
N ASN A 35 16.71 17.18 4.38
CA ASN A 35 17.89 16.69 5.10
C ASN A 35 18.61 17.82 5.84
N ARG A 36 18.70 19.02 5.26
CA ARG A 36 19.23 20.22 5.93
C ARG A 36 18.40 20.59 7.15
N ALA A 37 17.09 20.69 7.00
CA ALA A 37 16.19 20.99 8.12
C ALA A 37 16.28 19.92 9.24
N TYR A 38 16.49 18.65 8.88
CA TYR A 38 16.74 17.59 9.86
C TYR A 38 18.08 17.76 10.58
N ALA A 39 19.15 18.09 9.85
CA ALA A 39 20.47 18.35 10.43
C ALA A 39 20.46 19.56 11.38
N GLU A 40 19.75 20.63 11.01
CA GLU A 40 19.56 21.83 11.84
C GLU A 40 18.79 21.51 13.13
N LYS A 41 17.72 20.71 13.05
CA LYS A 41 16.99 20.21 14.23
C LYS A 41 17.85 19.33 15.13
N LYS A 42 18.76 18.54 14.55
CA LYS A 42 19.72 17.74 15.33
C LYS A 42 20.77 18.63 16.01
N LYS A 43 21.27 19.66 15.32
CA LYS A 43 22.29 20.60 15.84
C LYS A 43 21.75 21.51 16.93
N SER A 44 20.50 21.98 16.80
CA SER A 44 19.82 22.83 17.79
C SER A 44 19.38 22.08 19.06
N GLY A 45 19.52 20.76 19.11
CA GLY A 45 19.12 19.96 20.28
C GLY A 45 17.61 19.87 20.50
N SER A 46 16.80 20.51 19.66
CA SER A 46 15.32 20.46 19.72
C SER A 46 14.74 19.13 19.22
N ALA A 47 15.59 18.17 18.86
CA ALA A 47 15.18 16.84 18.46
C ALA A 47 14.71 16.04 19.69
N VAL A 48 13.46 15.58 19.64
CA VAL A 48 12.86 14.76 20.70
C VAL A 48 13.64 13.46 20.84
N LYS A 49 14.31 13.30 21.99
CA LYS A 49 15.02 12.06 22.32
C LYS A 49 14.00 10.99 22.75
N ILE A 50 14.23 9.76 22.32
CA ILE A 50 13.50 8.59 22.83
C ILE A 50 13.80 8.50 24.34
N GLY A 51 12.75 8.40 25.15
CA GLY A 51 12.82 8.44 26.62
C GLY A 51 12.57 9.81 27.25
N SER A 52 12.47 10.90 26.47
CA SER A 52 12.11 12.22 27.01
C SER A 52 10.62 12.31 27.37
N GLU A 53 10.30 13.15 28.35
CA GLU A 53 8.93 13.53 28.67
C GLU A 53 8.44 14.61 27.70
N GLN A 54 7.24 14.40 27.15
CA GLN A 54 6.58 15.33 26.23
C GLN A 54 5.13 15.55 26.67
N VAL A 55 4.60 16.74 26.40
CA VAL A 55 3.19 17.06 26.68
C VAL A 55 2.34 16.69 25.48
N CYS A 56 1.27 15.93 25.69
CA CYS A 56 0.38 15.54 24.60
C CYS A 56 -0.47 16.74 24.13
N PRO A 57 -0.46 17.10 22.83
CA PRO A 57 -1.28 18.21 22.31
C PRO A 57 -2.79 17.98 22.37
N ILE A 58 -3.25 16.75 22.64
CA ILE A 58 -4.68 16.39 22.66
C ILE A 58 -5.24 16.46 24.08
N CYS A 59 -4.51 15.93 25.06
CA CYS A 59 -5.01 15.79 26.44
C CYS A 59 -4.20 16.57 27.47
N GLY A 60 -3.10 17.23 27.07
CA GLY A 60 -2.24 18.01 27.98
C GLY A 60 -1.43 17.18 28.98
N LYS A 61 -1.58 15.85 29.01
CA LYS A 61 -0.82 14.98 29.92
C LYS A 61 0.62 14.81 29.45
N THR A 62 1.55 14.75 30.39
CA THR A 62 2.94 14.34 30.12
C THR A 62 2.99 12.85 29.79
N TYR A 63 3.83 12.48 28.84
CA TYR A 63 4.05 11.09 28.46
C TYR A 63 5.50 10.86 28.05
N THR A 64 6.00 9.65 28.29
CA THR A 64 7.33 9.23 27.85
C THR A 64 7.31 8.82 26.38
N VAL A 65 8.23 9.40 25.60
CA VAL A 65 8.36 9.11 24.17
C VAL A 65 9.04 7.76 23.98
N SER A 66 8.30 6.75 23.51
CA SER A 66 8.83 5.41 23.22
C SER A 66 9.36 5.27 21.79
N SER A 67 8.95 6.14 20.87
CA SER A 67 9.33 6.12 19.45
C SER A 67 9.53 7.53 18.94
N GLY A 68 10.56 7.74 18.11
CA GLY A 68 10.86 9.07 17.52
C GLY A 68 9.74 9.64 16.64
N SER A 69 8.76 8.83 16.22
CA SER A 69 7.58 9.28 15.46
C SER A 69 6.33 9.51 16.33
N GLN A 70 6.42 9.29 17.64
CA GLN A 70 5.29 9.38 18.57
C GLN A 70 4.93 10.84 18.86
N LYS A 71 3.79 11.29 18.31
CA LYS A 71 3.28 12.66 18.49
C LYS A 71 2.26 12.81 19.63
N TYR A 72 1.67 11.71 20.10
CA TYR A 72 0.60 11.70 21.09
C TYR A 72 0.87 10.63 22.16
N CYS A 73 0.20 10.73 23.31
CA CYS A 73 0.20 9.64 24.29
C CYS A 73 -0.49 8.39 23.71
N LYS A 74 -0.28 7.23 24.32
CA LYS A 74 -0.80 5.93 23.83
C LYS A 74 -2.33 5.95 23.73
N ASP A 75 -3.00 6.57 24.71
CA ASP A 75 -4.46 6.66 24.76
C ASP A 75 -5.02 7.49 23.60
N CYS A 76 -4.44 8.68 23.35
CA CYS A 76 -4.88 9.54 22.25
C CYS A 76 -4.45 9.03 20.87
N THR A 77 -3.43 8.16 20.80
CA THR A 77 -3.02 7.50 19.55
C THR A 77 -4.11 6.55 19.06
N ALA A 78 -4.78 5.83 19.97
CA ALA A 78 -5.86 4.92 19.63
C ALA A 78 -7.04 5.64 18.96
N SER A 79 -7.39 6.83 19.42
CA SER A 79 -8.48 7.66 18.88
C SER A 79 -8.21 8.17 17.46
N LYS A 80 -6.95 8.27 17.03
CA LYS A 80 -6.53 8.82 15.72
C LYS A 80 -6.08 7.75 14.72
N LYS A 81 -6.32 6.46 14.98
CA LYS A 81 -6.00 5.40 13.99
C LYS A 81 -6.63 5.79 12.65
N ARG A 82 -5.80 5.98 11.62
CA ARG A 82 -6.27 6.27 10.26
C ARG A 82 -7.28 5.18 9.88
N LYS A 83 -8.50 5.57 9.56
CA LYS A 83 -9.44 4.68 8.88
C LYS A 83 -8.71 4.17 7.64
N LYS A 84 -8.39 2.87 7.60
CA LYS A 84 -7.86 2.26 6.38
C LYS A 84 -8.94 2.50 5.33
N SER A 85 -8.62 3.24 4.27
CA SER A 85 -9.52 3.35 3.13
C SER A 85 -9.85 1.91 2.71
N ALA A 86 -11.14 1.57 2.65
CA ALA A 86 -11.54 0.28 2.12
C ALA A 86 -10.86 0.09 0.76
N PRO A 87 -10.33 -1.10 0.44
CA PRO A 87 -9.83 -1.38 -0.90
C PRO A 87 -10.91 -0.97 -1.91
N ASN A 88 -10.53 -0.27 -2.98
CA ASN A 88 -11.47 0.28 -3.96
C ASN A 88 -12.30 -0.86 -4.57
N THR A 89 -13.47 -1.11 -4.00
CA THR A 89 -14.36 -2.23 -4.33
C THR A 89 -14.97 -2.06 -5.71
N GLU A 90 -14.99 -0.84 -6.25
CA GLU A 90 -15.58 -0.49 -7.53
C GLU A 90 -14.74 -0.99 -8.70
N TYR A 91 -13.40 -0.87 -8.61
CA TYR A 91 -12.48 -1.45 -9.59
C TYR A 91 -12.57 -2.98 -9.65
N LEU A 92 -12.67 -3.64 -8.50
CA LEU A 92 -12.83 -5.10 -8.43
C LEU A 92 -14.15 -5.56 -9.05
N LYS A 93 -15.25 -4.83 -8.79
CA LYS A 93 -16.59 -5.13 -9.33
C LYS A 93 -16.70 -4.93 -10.85
N GLY A 94 -15.98 -3.97 -11.42
CA GLY A 94 -16.06 -3.65 -12.85
C GLY A 94 -15.17 -4.51 -13.75
N HIS A 95 -14.13 -5.16 -13.19
CA HIS A 95 -13.13 -5.88 -14.00
C HIS A 95 -13.05 -7.39 -13.73
N TYR A 96 -13.64 -7.87 -12.63
CA TYR A 96 -13.53 -9.28 -12.24
C TYR A 96 -14.87 -9.83 -11.77
N ASP A 97 -15.27 -10.94 -12.36
CA ASP A 97 -16.36 -11.76 -11.86
C ASP A 97 -15.85 -12.73 -10.78
N TYR A 98 -16.66 -12.94 -9.75
CA TYR A 98 -16.33 -13.85 -8.65
C TYR A 98 -16.97 -15.22 -8.86
N ILE A 99 -16.15 -16.26 -9.03
CA ILE A 99 -16.59 -17.65 -9.11
C ILE A 99 -16.24 -18.37 -7.81
N ARG A 100 -17.25 -18.83 -7.07
CA ARG A 100 -17.06 -19.61 -5.83
C ARG A 100 -17.10 -21.10 -6.15
N VAL A 101 -15.96 -21.78 -6.00
CA VAL A 101 -15.86 -23.24 -6.18
C VAL A 101 -15.64 -23.92 -4.83
N ASN A 102 -16.50 -24.88 -4.50
CA ASN A 102 -16.33 -25.72 -3.32
C ASN A 102 -15.49 -26.95 -3.71
N VAL A 103 -14.31 -27.07 -3.09
CA VAL A 103 -13.40 -28.21 -3.27
C VAL A 103 -13.48 -29.08 -2.01
N PRO A 104 -13.56 -30.41 -2.13
CA PRO A 104 -13.56 -31.30 -0.97
C PRO A 104 -12.29 -31.13 -0.13
N LYS A 105 -12.43 -31.45 1.17
CA LYS A 105 -11.36 -31.24 2.16
C LYS A 105 -10.11 -32.06 1.77
N GLY A 106 -8.96 -31.39 1.70
CA GLY A 106 -7.66 -31.99 1.36
C GLY A 106 -7.27 -31.91 -0.12
N GLU A 107 -8.22 -31.72 -1.04
CA GLU A 107 -7.88 -31.60 -2.47
C GLU A 107 -7.36 -30.22 -2.86
N ARG A 108 -7.73 -29.18 -2.11
CA ARG A 108 -7.20 -27.83 -2.30
C ARG A 108 -5.67 -27.81 -2.23
N GLU A 109 -5.09 -28.59 -1.32
CA GLU A 109 -3.63 -28.67 -1.15
C GLU A 109 -2.97 -29.36 -2.34
N LYS A 110 -3.60 -30.43 -2.86
CA LYS A 110 -3.15 -31.11 -4.07
C LYS A 110 -3.18 -30.19 -5.29
N ILE A 111 -4.25 -29.41 -5.45
CA ILE A 111 -4.38 -28.42 -6.54
C ILE A 111 -3.32 -27.33 -6.41
N LYS A 112 -3.04 -26.87 -5.19
CA LYS A 112 -2.00 -25.87 -4.92
C LYS A 112 -0.61 -26.41 -5.24
N ALA A 113 -0.28 -27.63 -4.80
CA ALA A 113 0.99 -28.29 -5.09
C ALA A 113 1.18 -28.56 -6.60
N TYR A 114 0.12 -28.95 -7.30
CA TYR A 114 0.14 -29.13 -8.74
C TYR A 114 0.31 -27.80 -9.50
N ALA A 115 -0.36 -26.73 -9.06
CA ALA A 115 -0.15 -25.41 -9.65
C ALA A 115 1.30 -24.93 -9.44
N GLU A 116 1.87 -25.16 -8.25
CA GLU A 116 3.26 -24.82 -7.92
C GLU A 116 4.27 -25.63 -8.74
N SER A 117 4.03 -26.94 -8.96
CA SER A 117 4.90 -27.77 -9.78
C SER A 117 4.91 -27.34 -11.25
N GLN A 118 3.80 -26.78 -11.73
CA GLN A 118 3.68 -26.20 -13.08
C GLN A 118 4.15 -24.74 -13.15
N GLY A 119 4.61 -24.15 -12.03
CA GLY A 119 5.02 -22.75 -11.97
C GLY A 119 3.87 -21.74 -12.21
N MET A 120 2.63 -22.15 -11.97
CA MET A 120 1.43 -21.34 -12.21
C MET A 120 0.67 -21.05 -10.91
N SER A 121 -0.10 -19.97 -10.89
CA SER A 121 -1.06 -19.75 -9.80
C SER A 121 -2.27 -20.67 -9.98
N VAL A 122 -2.93 -21.05 -8.88
CA VAL A 122 -4.17 -21.85 -8.93
C VAL A 122 -5.21 -21.20 -9.85
N ASN A 123 -5.29 -19.86 -9.86
CA ASN A 123 -6.18 -19.13 -10.76
C ASN A 123 -5.81 -19.30 -12.24
N LYS A 124 -4.51 -19.21 -12.58
CA LYS A 124 -4.03 -19.42 -13.94
C LYS A 124 -4.28 -20.86 -14.41
N LEU A 125 -4.02 -21.83 -13.53
CA LEU A 125 -4.28 -23.24 -13.78
C LEU A 125 -5.76 -23.50 -14.11
N LEU A 126 -6.69 -22.93 -13.31
CA LEU A 126 -8.13 -23.09 -13.55
C LEU A 126 -8.56 -22.50 -14.90
N LEU A 127 -8.04 -21.33 -15.27
CA LEU A 127 -8.36 -20.70 -16.56
C LEU A 127 -7.82 -21.53 -17.73
N THR A 128 -6.57 -21.98 -17.67
CA THR A 128 -5.97 -22.82 -18.71
C THR A 128 -6.71 -24.15 -18.87
N ALA A 129 -7.09 -24.79 -17.75
CA ALA A 129 -7.87 -26.03 -17.79
C ALA A 129 -9.25 -25.82 -18.43
N LEU A 130 -9.93 -24.70 -18.16
CA LEU A 130 -11.20 -24.38 -18.80
C LEU A 130 -11.04 -24.13 -20.31
N GLU A 131 -9.98 -23.44 -20.73
CA GLU A 131 -9.67 -23.23 -22.16
C GLU A 131 -9.40 -24.55 -22.89
N GLU A 132 -8.60 -25.43 -22.30
CA GLU A 132 -8.31 -26.76 -22.85
C GLU A 132 -9.57 -27.62 -22.93
N TYR A 133 -10.42 -27.57 -21.90
CA TYR A 133 -11.69 -28.29 -21.89
C TYR A 133 -12.62 -27.79 -23.00
N GLN A 134 -12.73 -26.48 -23.20
CA GLN A 134 -13.52 -25.90 -24.29
C GLN A 134 -13.00 -26.29 -25.67
N LYS A 135 -11.68 -26.39 -25.86
CA LYS A 135 -11.06 -26.82 -27.12
C LYS A 135 -11.38 -28.29 -27.45
N ASN A 136 -11.37 -29.14 -26.43
CA ASN A 136 -11.61 -30.58 -26.59
C ASN A 136 -13.10 -30.94 -26.65
N HIS A 137 -13.98 -30.05 -26.16
CA HIS A 137 -15.43 -30.18 -26.22
C HIS A 137 -16.03 -28.95 -26.92
N PRO A 138 -15.81 -28.78 -28.23
CA PRO A 138 -16.51 -27.74 -28.98
C PRO A 138 -18.01 -27.97 -28.82
N LYS A 139 -18.74 -26.90 -28.47
CA LYS A 139 -20.20 -26.99 -28.33
C LYS A 139 -20.77 -27.58 -29.63
N PRO A 140 -21.62 -28.62 -29.56
CA PRO A 140 -22.41 -29.00 -30.72
C PRO A 140 -23.24 -27.76 -31.08
N ASN A 141 -23.09 -27.30 -32.32
CA ASN A 141 -23.77 -26.12 -32.85
C ASN A 141 -25.28 -26.18 -32.50
N GLU A 142 -25.83 -25.06 -32.03
CA GLU A 142 -27.26 -24.75 -32.21
C GLU A 142 -27.59 -24.63 -33.69
#